data_AF-R6ADJ9-F1
#
_entry.id   AF-R6ADJ9-F1
#
_cell.length_a   1.000
_cell.length_b   1.000
_cell.length_c   1.000
_cell.angle_alpha   90.00
_cell.angle_beta   90.00
_cell.angle_gamma   90.00
#
_symmetry.space_group_name_H-M   'P 1'
#
loop_
_entity.id
_entity.type
_entity.pdbx_description
1 polymer ?
#
loop_
_entity_poly.entity_id
_entity_poly.type
_entity_poly.pdbx_seq_one_letter_code
_entity_poly.pdbx_strand_id
1 'polypeptide(L)' 'MTKKRIYILAAVILLISCAAEIAGVHLHSPSWWPLPFGYDIFFGFVSGWLLIILAKLIMAPLLQRSENYYTRGGGGHIE' A
#
# COMPACT_ATOMS: atom_id res chain seq x y z
N MET A 1 -7.98 16.28 -0.74
CA MET A 1 -6.66 16.62 -1.33
C MET A 1 -6.76 16.56 -2.84
N THR A 2 -6.21 17.54 -3.56
CA THR A 2 -6.18 17.52 -5.03
C THR A 2 -5.16 16.50 -5.54
N LYS A 3 -5.49 15.75 -6.60
CA LYS A 3 -4.64 14.70 -7.19
C LYS A 3 -3.21 15.21 -7.47
N LYS A 4 -3.08 16.46 -7.92
CA LYS A 4 -1.81 17.15 -8.13
C LYS A 4 -0.92 17.19 -6.88
N ARG A 5 -1.48 17.49 -5.70
CA ARG A 5 -0.72 17.51 -4.43
C ARG A 5 -0.21 16.12 -4.06
N ILE A 6 -0.98 15.08 -4.35
CA ILE A 6 -0.57 13.68 -4.08
C ILE A 6 0.61 13.30 -4.97
N TYR A 7 0.56 13.62 -6.27
CA TYR A 7 1.67 13.35 -7.18
C TYR A 7 2.94 14.13 -6.82
N ILE A 8 2.82 15.40 -6.44
CA ILE A 8 3.96 16.20 -5.97
C ILE A 8 4.57 15.58 -4.71
N LEU A 9 3.75 15.15 -3.76
CA LEU A 9 4.22 14.57 -2.51
C LEU A 9 4.92 13.22 -2.75
N ALA A 10 4.41 12.39 -3.65
CA ALA A 10 5.07 11.16 -4.08
C ALA A 10 6.43 11.43 -4.76
N ALA A 11 6.51 12.44 -5.63
CA ALA A 11 7.75 12.82 -6.30
C ALA A 11 8.80 13.33 -5.30
N VAL A 12 8.39 14.12 -4.29
CA VAL A 12 9.28 14.62 -3.24
C VAL A 12 9.83 13.47 -2.39
N ILE A 13 8.97 12.53 -1.99
CA ILE A 13 9.41 11.35 -1.22
C ILE A 13 10.41 10.53 -2.03
N LEU A 14 10.17 10.32 -3.33
CA LEU A 14 11.07 9.56 -4.19
C LEU A 14 12.44 10.25 -4.35
N LEU A 15 12.46 11.58 -4.44
CA LEU A 15 13.69 12.38 -4.46
C LEU A 15 14.49 12.24 -3.15
N ILE A 16 13.81 12.31 -2.01
CA ILE A 16 14.43 12.14 -0.69
C ILE A 16 15.00 10.74 -0.53
N SER A 17 14.27 9.70 -0.94
CA SER A 17 14.75 8.32 -0.88
C SER A 17 15.98 8.09 -1.77
N CYS A 18 16.00 8.68 -2.97
CA CYS A 18 17.18 8.63 -3.86
C CYS A 18 18.40 9.32 -3.23
N ALA A 19 18.21 10.50 -2.63
CA ALA A 19 19.27 11.20 -1.92
C ALA A 19 19.78 10.39 -0.71
N ALA A 20 18.90 9.69 0.01
CA ALA A 20 19.26 8.83 1.13
C ALA A 20 20.08 7.60 0.68
N GLU A 21 19.72 6.97 -0.44
CA GLU A 21 20.51 5.87 -1.02
C GLU A 21 21.91 6.34 -1.43
N ILE A 22 22.03 7.50 -2.10
CA ILE A 22 23.33 8.06 -2.50
C ILE A 22 24.18 8.40 -1.26
N ALA A 23 23.58 8.98 -0.22
CA ALA A 23 24.28 9.29 1.02
C ALA A 23 24.68 8.02 1.80
N GLY A 24 23.90 6.94 1.69
CA GLY A 24 24.12 5.65 2.35
C GLY A 24 25.08 4.70 1.60
N VAL A 25 25.48 5.02 0.37
CA VAL A 25 26.34 4.16 -0.49
C VAL A 25 27.63 3.70 0.20
N HIS A 26 28.19 4.50 1.10
CA HIS A 26 29.44 4.17 1.81
C HIS A 26 29.23 3.51 3.18
N LEU A 27 27.98 3.37 3.64
CA LEU A 27 27.64 2.80 4.95
C LEU A 27 27.02 1.39 4.82
N HIS A 28 27.36 0.68 3.75
CA HIS A 28 26.96 -0.71 3.61
C HIS A 28 27.78 -1.56 4.59
N SER A 29 27.12 -2.08 5.63
CA SER A 29 27.58 -3.25 6.37
C SER A 29 27.87 -4.37 5.36
N PRO A 30 28.90 -5.23 5.53
CA PRO A 30 29.25 -6.24 4.54
C PRO A 30 28.03 -7.09 4.15
N SER A 31 27.47 -6.78 2.99
CA SER A 31 26.25 -7.39 2.50
C SER A 31 26.61 -8.68 1.82
N TRP A 32 26.04 -9.79 2.30
CA TRP A 32 26.18 -11.12 1.72
C TRP A 32 25.60 -11.24 0.30
N TRP A 33 24.89 -10.20 -0.18
CA TRP A 33 24.41 -10.05 -1.54
C TRP A 33 24.66 -8.62 -2.05
N PRO A 34 25.36 -8.42 -3.19
CA PRO A 34 25.50 -7.09 -3.78
C PRO A 34 24.15 -6.68 -4.39
N LEU A 35 23.45 -5.80 -3.70
CA LEU A 35 22.17 -5.27 -4.16
C LEU A 35 22.43 -4.11 -5.12
N PRO A 36 21.76 -4.08 -6.29
CA PRO A 36 21.89 -2.96 -7.22
C PRO A 36 21.30 -1.69 -6.62
N PHE A 37 21.81 -0.53 -7.03
CA PHE A 37 21.28 0.79 -6.66
C PHE A 37 19.77 0.87 -6.96
N GLY A 38 18.98 1.37 -6.02
CA GLY A 38 17.52 1.43 -6.12
C GLY A 38 16.78 0.21 -5.58
N TYR A 39 17.48 -0.84 -5.12
CA TYR A 39 16.82 -2.03 -4.59
C TYR A 39 15.94 -1.71 -3.38
N ASP A 40 16.43 -0.90 -2.44
CA ASP A 40 15.69 -0.60 -1.21
C ASP A 40 14.45 0.25 -1.49
N ILE A 41 14.56 1.19 -2.45
CA ILE A 41 13.43 2.01 -2.89
C ILE A 41 12.39 1.15 -3.60
N PHE A 42 12.83 0.26 -4.49
CA PHE A 42 11.94 -0.62 -5.24
C PHE A 42 11.23 -1.60 -4.31
N PHE A 43 11.97 -2.29 -3.44
CA PHE A 43 11.37 -3.22 -2.49
C PHE A 43 10.47 -2.50 -1.50
N GLY A 44 10.87 -1.37 -0.93
CA GLY A 44 10.04 -0.61 0.01
C GLY A 44 8.71 -0.15 -0.61
N PHE A 45 8.76 0.43 -1.81
CA PHE A 45 7.55 0.96 -2.47
C PHE A 45 6.65 -0.16 -3.00
N VAL A 46 7.22 -1.14 -3.70
CA VAL A 46 6.46 -2.24 -4.31
C VAL A 46 5.92 -3.20 -3.24
N SER A 47 6.70 -3.55 -2.22
CA SER A 47 6.21 -4.37 -1.10
C SER A 47 5.14 -3.65 -0.30
N GLY A 48 5.27 -2.34 -0.09
CA GLY A 48 4.25 -1.53 0.57
C GLY A 48 2.92 -1.55 -0.20
N TRP A 49 2.98 -1.39 -1.53
CA TRP A 49 1.79 -1.50 -2.38
C TRP A 49 1.19 -2.91 -2.36
N LEU A 50 2.02 -3.95 -2.41
CA LEU A 50 1.60 -5.35 -2.33
C LEU A 50 0.90 -5.65 -1.00
N LEU A 51 1.45 -5.17 0.12
CA LEU A 51 0.85 -5.32 1.45
C LEU A 51 -0.52 -4.64 1.53
N ILE A 52 -0.69 -3.46 0.93
CA ILE A 52 -1.98 -2.76 0.86
C ILE A 52 -3.01 -3.58 0.08
N ILE A 53 -2.63 -4.12 -1.08
CA ILE A 53 -3.51 -4.96 -1.89
C ILE A 53 -3.90 -6.22 -1.11
N LEU A 54 -2.93 -6.90 -0.52
CA LEU A 54 -3.16 -8.12 0.24
C LEU A 54 -4.05 -7.86 1.46
N ALA A 55 -3.79 -6.78 2.20
CA ALA A 55 -4.63 -6.36 3.31
C ALA A 55 -6.07 -6.11 2.85
N LYS A 56 -6.27 -5.45 1.71
CA LYS A 56 -7.62 -5.21 1.17
C LYS A 56 -8.30 -6.52 0.74
N LEU A 57 -7.58 -7.45 0.13
CA LEU A 57 -8.15 -8.74 -0.29
C LEU A 57 -8.53 -9.63 0.89
N ILE A 58 -7.74 -9.65 1.95
CA ILE A 58 -7.97 -10.52 3.11
C ILE A 58 -8.90 -9.85 4.13
N MET A 59 -8.65 -8.58 4.48
CA MET A 59 -9.46 -7.89 5.48
C MET A 59 -10.83 -7.46 4.95
N ALA A 60 -11.00 -7.13 3.67
CA ALA A 60 -12.32 -6.73 3.17
C ALA A 60 -13.39 -7.81 3.38
N PRO A 61 -13.22 -9.08 2.98
CA PRO A 61 -14.23 -10.11 3.23
C PRO A 61 -14.34 -10.48 4.72
N LEU A 62 -13.26 -10.34 5.51
CA LEU A 62 -13.27 -10.65 6.94
C LEU A 62 -14.05 -9.58 7.74
N LEU A 63 -13.89 -8.31 7.36
CA LEU A 63 -14.47 -7.15 8.07
C LEU A 63 -15.83 -6.74 7.51
N GLN A 64 -16.11 -7.00 6.23
CA GLN A 64 -17.44 -6.80 5.65
C GLN A 64 -18.40 -7.88 6.14
N ARG A 65 -19.06 -7.59 7.28
CA ARG A 65 -20.24 -8.33 7.75
C ARG A 65 -21.33 -8.25 6.68
N SER A 66 -22.02 -9.37 6.41
CA SER A 66 -23.12 -9.39 5.45
C SER A 66 -24.24 -8.43 5.85
N GLU A 67 -24.39 -7.35 5.08
CA GLU A 67 -25.49 -6.38 5.24
C GLU A 67 -26.78 -6.95 4.65
N ASN A 68 -27.35 -7.95 5.31
CA ASN A 68 -28.71 -8.42 5.04
C ASN A 68 -29.75 -7.53 5.75
N TYR A 69 -29.72 -6.22 5.49
CA TYR A 69 -30.65 -5.28 6.15
C TYR A 69 -32.08 -5.31 5.59
N TYR A 70 -32.29 -5.86 4.39
CA TYR A 70 -33.61 -5.86 3.73
C TYR A 70 -34.14 -7.25 3.34
N THR A 71 -33.42 -8.34 3.64
CA THR A 71 -33.81 -9.70 3.21
C THR A 71 -34.56 -10.49 4.30
N ARG A 72 -34.96 -9.86 5.41
CA ARG A 72 -35.75 -10.52 6.48
C ARG A 72 -37.08 -9.82 6.71
N GLY A 73 -37.97 -9.94 5.72
CA GLY A 73 -39.34 -9.43 5.81
C GLY A 73 -40.18 -9.77 4.57
N GLY A 74 -40.14 -11.02 4.12
CA GLY A 74 -41.10 -11.51 3.15
C GLY A 74 -42.46 -11.75 3.80
N GLY A 75 -43.51 -11.16 3.23
CA GLY A 75 -44.87 -11.72 3.21
C GLY A 75 -45.74 -11.47 4.44
N GLY A 76 -46.59 -10.44 4.37
CA GLY A 76 -47.80 -10.33 5.18
C GLY A 76 -48.86 -9.56 4.39
N HIS A 77 -49.90 -10.28 3.96
CA HIS A 77 -51.17 -9.81 3.40
C HIS A 77 -51.52 -8.33 3.68
N ILE A 78 -51.85 -7.58 2.63
CA ILE A 78 -52.76 -6.44 2.69
C ILE A 78 -53.90 -6.71 1.70
N GLU A 79 -55.11 -6.63 2.25
CA GLU A 79 -56.44 -6.89 1.65
C GLU A 79 -56.75 -6.02 0.44
#